data_AF-A0A9D2LX45-F1
#
_entry.id   AF-A0A9D2LX45-F1
#
_cell.length_a   1.000
_cell.length_b   1.000
_cell.length_c   1.000
_cell.angle_alpha   90.00
_cell.angle_beta   90.00
_cell.angle_gamma   90.00
#
_symmetry.space_group_name_H-M   'P 1'
#
loop_
_entity.id
_entity.type
_entity.pdbx_description
1 polymer ?
#
loop_
_entity_poly.entity_id
_entity_poly.type
_entity_poly.pdbx_seq_one_letter_code
_entity_poly.pdbx_strand_id
1 'polypeptide(L)'
;MVEENIGLAHLCARRFLGRGMEYDDLFQAGCVGLLKAVENFDTSRGVKFSTYAVPVILGEIRRLFRDGGALRVSRGLRDLSRKALEEADKLRQETGESPGVAQIAQRLGVPVEKTALALGVGQAPMSLTDGEEGGDLDIPVEAPEERMTERMTLYQILHTLEERDQKLIRCRYFQGKTQSQTAAELGMTQVQVSRREKKLLAYMRAAFDQ
;
A
#
# COMPACT_ATOMS: atom_id res chain seq x y z
N MET A 1 -2.04 -42.46 6.26
CA MET A 1 -1.23 -41.38 6.87
C MET A 1 -1.87 -39.99 6.81
N VAL A 2 -2.18 -39.42 5.63
CA VAL A 2 -2.75 -38.04 5.57
C VAL A 2 -4.16 -37.96 6.17
N GLU A 3 -5.09 -38.81 5.71
CA GLU A 3 -6.48 -38.83 6.20
C GLU A 3 -6.57 -39.16 7.70
N GLU A 4 -5.72 -40.07 8.18
CA GLU A 4 -5.66 -40.48 9.60
C GLU A 4 -5.15 -39.38 10.53
N ASN A 5 -4.41 -38.38 10.01
CA ASN A 5 -3.80 -37.30 10.80
C ASN A 5 -4.43 -35.93 10.54
N ILE A 6 -5.56 -35.88 9.82
CA ILE A 6 -6.25 -34.62 9.50
C ILE A 6 -6.68 -33.85 10.76
N GLY A 7 -6.93 -34.58 11.87
CA GLY A 7 -7.21 -34.00 13.18
C GLY A 7 -6.07 -33.11 13.70
N LEU A 8 -4.82 -33.35 13.32
CA LEU A 8 -3.69 -32.48 13.68
C LEU A 8 -3.78 -31.12 12.97
N ALA A 9 -4.22 -31.10 11.71
CA ALA A 9 -4.43 -29.85 10.97
C ALA A 9 -5.55 -29.02 11.63
N HIS A 10 -6.68 -29.64 11.98
CA HIS A 10 -7.76 -28.99 12.73
C HIS A 10 -7.29 -28.44 14.09
N LEU A 11 -6.55 -29.23 14.86
CA LEU A 11 -6.01 -28.82 16.16
C LEU A 11 -5.09 -27.60 16.03
N CYS A 12 -4.22 -27.59 15.02
CA CYS A 12 -3.32 -26.48 14.76
C CYS A 12 -4.07 -25.23 14.27
N ALA A 13 -5.02 -25.37 13.35
CA ALA A 13 -5.84 -24.28 12.82
C ALA A 13 -6.66 -23.58 13.90
N ARG A 14 -7.27 -24.34 14.82
CA ARG A 14 -8.06 -23.79 15.95
C ARG A 14 -7.28 -22.82 16.83
N ARG A 15 -5.96 -22.94 16.94
CA ARG A 15 -5.10 -22.02 17.72
C ARG A 15 -4.97 -20.61 17.11
N PHE A 16 -5.48 -20.41 15.89
CA PHE A 16 -5.42 -19.16 15.15
C PHE A 16 -6.81 -18.57 14.87
N LEU A 17 -7.87 -19.17 15.41
CA LEU A 17 -9.22 -18.59 15.35
C LEU A 17 -9.23 -17.17 15.95
N GLY A 18 -10.00 -16.28 15.35
CA GLY A 18 -10.12 -14.88 15.78
C GLY A 18 -8.93 -13.99 15.44
N ARG A 19 -7.98 -14.44 14.59
CA ARG A 19 -6.83 -13.63 14.13
C ARG A 19 -7.02 -12.99 12.75
N GLY A 20 -8.27 -12.84 12.29
CA GLY A 20 -8.58 -12.17 11.02
C GLY A 20 -8.40 -13.03 9.77
N MET A 21 -8.47 -14.35 9.91
CA MET A 21 -8.46 -15.33 8.82
C MET A 21 -9.60 -16.31 9.04
N GLU A 22 -10.30 -16.69 7.97
CA GLU A 22 -11.36 -17.69 8.03
C GLU A 22 -10.82 -19.06 8.42
N TYR A 23 -11.65 -19.84 9.11
CA TYR A 23 -11.24 -21.16 9.57
C TYR A 23 -10.85 -22.10 8.43
N ASP A 24 -11.57 -22.02 7.32
CA ASP A 24 -11.32 -22.88 6.15
C ASP A 24 -9.94 -22.59 5.53
N ASP A 25 -9.52 -21.32 5.47
CA ASP A 25 -8.19 -20.93 5.00
C ASP A 25 -7.08 -21.45 5.94
N LEU A 26 -7.31 -21.32 7.26
CA LEU A 26 -6.38 -21.83 8.28
C LEU A 26 -6.25 -23.35 8.19
N PHE A 27 -7.36 -24.04 7.99
CA PHE A 27 -7.39 -25.48 7.84
C PHE A 27 -6.69 -25.92 6.54
N GLN A 28 -6.96 -25.25 5.41
CA GLN A 28 -6.33 -25.56 4.13
C GLN A 28 -4.80 -25.38 4.18
N ALA A 29 -4.31 -24.27 4.78
CA ALA A 29 -2.88 -24.10 5.02
C ALA A 29 -2.31 -25.17 5.96
N GLY A 30 -3.08 -25.58 6.96
CA GLY A 30 -2.74 -26.71 7.83
C GLY A 30 -2.60 -28.03 7.08
N CYS A 31 -3.50 -28.31 6.12
CA CYS A 31 -3.44 -29.49 5.25
C CYS A 31 -2.20 -29.49 4.34
N VAL A 32 -1.82 -28.32 3.79
CA VAL A 32 -0.57 -28.18 3.02
C VAL A 32 0.65 -28.49 3.90
N GLY A 33 0.66 -28.00 5.14
CA GLY A 33 1.72 -28.31 6.10
C GLY A 33 1.76 -29.79 6.49
N LEU A 34 0.61 -30.44 6.59
CA LEU A 34 0.50 -31.87 6.87
C LEU A 34 1.06 -32.70 5.69
N LEU A 35 0.74 -32.35 4.44
CA LEU A 35 1.30 -32.99 3.25
C LEU A 35 2.83 -32.91 3.23
N LYS A 36 3.37 -31.70 3.43
CA LYS A 36 4.83 -31.49 3.55
C LYS A 36 5.45 -32.31 4.67
N ALA A 37 4.76 -32.43 5.81
CA ALA A 37 5.24 -33.25 6.91
C ALA A 37 5.26 -34.74 6.55
N VAL A 38 4.24 -35.25 5.85
CA VAL A 38 4.22 -36.65 5.40
C VAL A 38 5.33 -36.93 4.38
N GLU A 39 5.55 -36.03 3.43
CA GLU A 39 6.60 -36.20 2.40
C GLU A 39 8.02 -36.24 2.98
N ASN A 40 8.29 -35.49 4.05
CA ASN A 40 9.63 -35.31 4.60
C ASN A 40 9.88 -36.09 5.91
N PHE A 41 8.89 -36.86 6.39
CA PHE A 41 9.03 -37.60 7.64
C PHE A 41 9.78 -38.92 7.44
N ASP A 42 10.84 -39.09 8.22
CA ASP A 42 11.66 -40.30 8.22
C ASP A 42 11.29 -41.22 9.40
N THR A 43 10.66 -42.35 9.09
CA THR A 43 10.23 -43.35 10.08
C THR A 43 11.39 -44.06 10.78
N SER A 44 12.61 -44.03 10.23
CA SER A 44 13.79 -44.67 10.83
C SER A 44 14.27 -43.98 12.12
N ARG A 45 13.82 -42.74 12.35
CA ARG A 45 14.22 -41.91 13.51
C ARG A 45 13.53 -42.27 14.83
N GLY A 46 12.52 -43.16 14.81
CA GLY A 46 11.87 -43.66 16.03
C GLY A 46 11.04 -42.64 16.82
N VAL A 47 10.73 -41.48 16.24
CA VAL A 47 9.91 -40.43 16.87
C VAL A 47 8.45 -40.52 16.41
N LYS A 48 7.51 -40.00 17.20
CA LYS A 48 6.11 -39.90 16.78
C LYS A 48 5.97 -38.86 15.65
N PHE A 49 5.19 -39.20 14.63
CA PHE A 49 4.90 -38.29 13.51
C PHE A 49 4.38 -36.92 13.96
N SER A 50 3.51 -36.88 14.97
CA SER A 50 2.95 -35.63 15.51
C SER A 50 4.02 -34.66 16.04
N THR A 51 5.12 -35.17 16.59
CA THR A 51 6.24 -34.36 17.09
C THR A 51 6.92 -33.58 15.96
N TYR A 52 6.99 -34.17 14.77
CA TYR A 52 7.54 -33.52 13.57
C TYR A 52 6.51 -32.68 12.83
N ALA A 53 5.29 -33.22 12.65
CA ALA A 53 4.26 -32.60 11.83
C ALA A 53 3.72 -31.29 12.42
N VAL A 54 3.54 -31.21 13.73
CA VAL A 54 2.97 -30.01 14.37
C VAL A 54 3.79 -28.73 14.08
N PRO A 55 5.12 -28.69 14.26
CA PRO A 55 5.93 -27.55 13.85
C PRO A 55 5.78 -27.16 12.37
N VAL A 56 5.72 -28.14 11.46
CA VAL A 56 5.60 -27.92 10.01
C VAL A 56 4.23 -27.32 9.68
N ILE A 57 3.15 -27.88 10.22
CA ILE A 57 1.78 -27.40 10.07
C ILE A 57 1.65 -25.95 10.57
N LEU A 58 2.15 -25.67 11.78
CA LEU A 58 2.14 -24.32 12.34
C LEU A 58 2.94 -23.34 11.49
N GLY A 59 4.03 -23.80 10.84
CA GLY A 59 4.84 -23.01 9.94
C GLY A 59 4.06 -22.53 8.70
N GLU A 60 3.29 -23.42 8.07
CA GLU A 60 2.45 -23.06 6.91
C GLU A 60 1.30 -22.14 7.31
N ILE A 61 0.64 -22.37 8.44
CA ILE A 61 -0.40 -21.46 8.93
C ILE A 61 0.18 -20.08 9.22
N ARG A 62 1.35 -19.98 9.87
CA ARG A 62 2.02 -18.67 10.05
C ARG A 62 2.44 -18.03 8.73
N ARG A 63 2.77 -18.83 7.72
CA ARG A 63 3.07 -18.31 6.38
C ARG A 63 1.86 -17.64 5.75
N LEU A 64 0.67 -18.20 5.92
CA LEU A 64 -0.59 -17.62 5.45
C LEU A 64 -0.78 -16.18 5.98
N PHE A 65 -0.56 -15.94 7.28
CA PHE A 65 -0.60 -14.59 7.86
C PHE A 65 0.48 -13.64 7.30
N ARG A 66 1.64 -14.16 6.88
CA ARG A 66 2.69 -13.34 6.27
C ARG A 66 2.32 -12.95 4.83
N ASP A 67 1.70 -13.85 4.10
CA ASP A 67 1.45 -13.67 2.66
C ASP A 67 0.08 -13.00 2.39
N GLY A 68 -0.90 -13.17 3.27
CA GLY A 68 -2.32 -12.78 3.09
C GLY A 68 -2.80 -11.52 3.80
N GLY A 69 -1.93 -10.70 4.41
CA GLY A 69 -2.36 -9.45 5.04
C GLY A 69 -2.99 -8.47 4.03
N ALA A 70 -3.99 -7.69 4.48
CA ALA A 70 -4.73 -6.72 3.65
C ALA A 70 -3.83 -5.74 2.86
N LEU A 71 -2.64 -5.43 3.41
CA LEU A 71 -1.59 -4.69 2.70
C LEU A 71 -0.37 -5.56 2.41
N ARG A 72 -0.06 -5.73 1.12
CA ARG A 72 1.19 -6.34 0.67
C ARG A 72 2.31 -5.31 0.69
N VAL A 73 3.18 -5.40 1.68
CA VAL A 73 4.36 -4.53 1.85
C VAL A 73 5.66 -5.30 1.64
N SER A 74 6.75 -4.58 1.35
CA SER A 74 8.07 -5.19 1.20
C SER A 74 8.55 -5.84 2.50
N ARG A 75 9.34 -6.92 2.39
CA ARG A 75 9.89 -7.64 3.57
C ARG A 75 10.70 -6.72 4.48
N GLY A 76 11.56 -5.89 3.90
CA GLY A 76 12.40 -4.96 4.65
C GLY A 76 11.60 -3.93 5.44
N LEU A 77 10.45 -3.48 4.91
CA LEU A 77 9.58 -2.54 5.62
C LEU A 77 8.82 -3.21 6.78
N ARG A 78 8.41 -4.48 6.65
CA ARG A 78 7.82 -5.24 7.76
C ARG A 78 8.81 -5.52 8.88
N ASP A 79 10.04 -5.88 8.53
CA ASP A 79 11.08 -6.10 9.53
C ASP A 79 11.41 -4.81 10.28
N LEU A 80 11.45 -3.68 9.58
CA LEU A 80 11.60 -2.37 10.20
C LEU A 80 10.40 -2.01 11.09
N SER A 81 9.18 -2.31 10.65
CA SER A 81 7.94 -2.09 11.42
C SER A 81 7.98 -2.83 12.76
N ARG A 82 8.32 -4.13 12.74
CA ARG A 82 8.48 -4.93 13.96
C ARG A 82 9.52 -4.33 14.91
N LYS A 83 10.70 -3.98 14.39
CA LYS A 83 11.76 -3.36 15.20
C LYS A 83 11.32 -2.01 15.78
N ALA A 84 10.59 -1.22 15.01
CA ALA A 84 10.07 0.08 15.46
C ALA A 84 9.04 -0.07 16.57
N LEU A 85 8.15 -1.06 16.49
CA LEU A 85 7.18 -1.37 17.55
C LEU A 85 7.89 -1.88 18.82
N GLU A 86 8.87 -2.78 18.67
CA GLU A 86 9.67 -3.28 19.81
C GLU A 86 10.44 -2.16 20.51
N GLU A 87 11.09 -1.26 19.76
CA GLU A 87 11.78 -0.10 20.35
C GLU A 87 10.81 0.92 20.95
N ALA A 88 9.63 1.11 20.35
CA ALA A 88 8.59 1.96 20.93
C ALA A 88 8.11 1.41 22.29
N ASP A 89 7.92 0.09 22.41
CA ASP A 89 7.55 -0.54 23.68
C ASP A 89 8.65 -0.40 24.73
N LYS A 90 9.92 -0.59 24.37
CA LYS A 90 11.07 -0.39 25.28
C LYS A 90 11.16 1.04 25.77
N LEU A 91 11.07 2.02 24.84
CA LEU A 91 11.08 3.43 25.20
C LEU A 91 9.92 3.77 26.13
N ARG A 92 8.71 3.27 25.86
CA ARG A 92 7.56 3.47 26.75
C ARG A 92 7.81 2.92 28.16
N GLN A 93 8.48 1.79 28.28
CA GLN A 93 8.85 1.21 29.58
C GLN A 93 9.92 2.02 30.31
N GLU A 94 10.86 2.63 29.57
CA GLU A 94 11.95 3.43 30.13
C GLU A 94 11.51 4.84 30.55
N THR A 95 10.70 5.52 29.72
CA THR A 95 10.31 6.92 29.93
C THR A 95 8.97 7.07 30.65
N GLY A 96 8.17 6.00 30.72
CA GLY A 96 6.80 6.05 31.27
C GLY A 96 5.79 6.76 30.38
N GLU A 97 6.21 7.26 29.21
CA GLU A 97 5.39 8.01 28.26
C GLU A 97 5.47 7.42 26.84
N SER A 98 4.48 7.70 26.00
CA SER A 98 4.48 7.26 24.61
C SER A 98 5.60 7.94 23.82
N PRO A 99 6.55 7.19 23.22
CA PRO A 99 7.67 7.78 22.51
C PRO A 99 7.26 8.43 21.19
N GLY A 100 7.91 9.55 20.86
CA GLY A 100 7.75 10.21 19.57
C GLY A 100 8.45 9.47 18.43
N VAL A 101 7.96 9.64 17.20
CA VAL A 101 8.54 8.99 16.00
C VAL A 101 10.03 9.34 15.82
N ALA A 102 10.43 10.57 16.13
CA ALA A 102 11.83 11.00 16.04
C ALA A 102 12.75 10.27 17.04
N GLN A 103 12.25 9.98 18.26
CA GLN A 103 13.02 9.26 19.28
C GLN A 103 13.23 7.80 18.87
N ILE A 104 12.19 7.17 18.33
CA ILE A 104 12.26 5.80 17.78
C ILE A 104 13.24 5.75 16.60
N ALA A 105 13.15 6.72 15.69
CA ALA A 105 14.04 6.84 14.53
C ALA A 105 15.51 6.98 14.94
N GLN A 106 15.79 7.82 15.93
CA GLN A 106 17.14 8.02 16.49
C GLN A 106 17.71 6.72 17.06
N ARG A 107 16.90 5.96 17.80
CA ARG A 107 17.32 4.71 18.44
C ARG A 107 17.55 3.58 17.44
N LEU A 108 16.78 3.56 16.35
CA LEU A 108 16.94 2.62 15.24
C LEU A 108 18.05 3.01 14.25
N GLY A 109 18.50 4.26 14.26
CA GLY A 109 19.45 4.79 13.26
C GLY A 109 18.86 4.89 11.85
N VAL A 110 17.56 5.18 11.74
CA VAL A 110 16.81 5.21 10.47
C VAL A 110 16.16 6.59 10.28
N PRO A 111 16.00 7.10 9.04
CA PRO A 111 15.30 8.37 8.82
C PRO A 111 13.89 8.40 9.41
N VAL A 112 13.46 9.58 9.88
CA VAL A 112 12.16 9.77 10.55
C VAL A 112 11.01 9.40 9.62
N GLU A 113 11.09 9.75 8.34
CA GLU A 113 10.08 9.48 7.32
C GLU A 113 9.90 7.98 7.13
N LYS A 114 11.01 7.25 7.07
CA LYS A 114 11.01 5.79 6.90
C LYS A 114 10.51 5.08 8.17
N THR A 115 10.78 5.66 9.34
CA THR A 115 10.27 5.17 10.63
C THR A 115 8.77 5.39 10.76
N ALA A 116 8.27 6.57 10.37
CA ALA A 116 6.83 6.86 10.31
C ALA A 116 6.08 5.88 9.40
N LEU A 117 6.61 5.65 8.19
CA LEU A 117 6.10 4.65 7.26
C LEU A 117 6.07 3.26 7.89
N ALA A 118 7.13 2.85 8.57
CA ALA A 118 7.23 1.54 9.21
C ALA A 118 6.23 1.36 10.36
N LEU A 119 5.99 2.40 11.17
CA LEU A 119 4.98 2.37 12.23
C LEU A 119 3.57 2.24 11.65
N GLY A 120 3.28 2.91 10.53
CA GLY A 120 1.99 2.80 9.82
C GLY A 120 1.70 1.40 9.27
N VAL A 121 2.72 0.62 8.89
CA VAL A 121 2.54 -0.76 8.41
C VAL A 121 1.95 -1.69 9.48
N GLY A 122 2.20 -1.41 10.77
CA GLY A 122 1.69 -2.22 11.87
C GLY A 122 0.21 -1.96 12.19
N GLN A 123 -0.38 -0.89 11.66
CA GLN A 123 -1.78 -0.55 11.90
C GLN A 123 -2.68 -1.41 11.01
N ALA A 124 -3.70 -2.02 11.63
CA ALA A 124 -4.75 -2.69 10.89
C ALA A 124 -5.57 -1.64 10.13
N PRO A 125 -5.96 -1.90 8.87
CA PRO A 125 -6.87 -1.00 8.16
C PRO A 125 -8.21 -0.94 8.90
N MET A 126 -8.79 0.26 8.98
CA MET A 126 -10.14 0.46 9.50
C MET A 126 -11.16 0.15 8.42
N SER A 127 -12.33 -0.36 8.82
CA SER A 127 -13.44 -0.54 7.88
C SER A 127 -14.05 0.82 7.55
N LEU A 128 -14.37 1.05 6.28
CA LEU A 128 -15.14 2.23 5.88
C LEU A 128 -16.59 2.16 6.34
N THR A 129 -17.09 1.01 6.79
CA THR A 129 -18.48 0.84 7.24
C THR A 129 -18.64 0.98 8.76
N ASP A 130 -17.56 1.30 9.47
CA ASP A 130 -17.50 1.33 10.94
C ASP A 130 -17.33 2.77 11.44
N GLY A 131 -18.14 3.70 10.91
CA GLY A 131 -18.18 5.08 11.37
C GLY A 131 -18.72 5.19 12.79
N GLU A 132 -18.38 6.28 13.49
CA GLU A 132 -18.64 6.49 14.92
C GLU A 132 -20.12 6.37 15.34
N GLU A 133 -21.06 6.43 14.39
CA GLU A 133 -22.51 6.30 14.61
C GLU A 133 -23.16 5.13 13.83
N GLY A 134 -22.37 4.14 13.39
CA GLY A 134 -22.88 2.98 12.63
C GLY A 134 -23.25 3.28 11.17
N GLY A 135 -22.75 4.41 10.65
CA GLY A 135 -22.80 4.77 9.23
C GLY A 135 -21.45 4.57 8.54
N ASP A 136 -21.46 4.65 7.20
CA ASP A 136 -20.22 4.67 6.43
C ASP A 136 -19.37 5.91 6.79
N LEU A 137 -18.06 5.72 6.83
CA LEU A 137 -17.06 6.76 7.00
C LEU A 137 -17.18 7.73 5.82
N ASP A 138 -17.60 8.97 6.07
CA ASP A 138 -17.73 9.98 5.02
C ASP A 138 -16.33 10.41 4.55
N ILE A 139 -15.99 10.08 3.30
CA ILE A 139 -14.70 10.42 2.71
C ILE A 139 -14.85 11.81 2.09
N PRO A 140 -14.07 12.82 2.53
CA PRO A 140 -14.10 14.14 1.93
C PRO A 140 -13.81 14.02 0.43
N VAL A 141 -14.77 14.43 -0.39
CA VAL A 141 -14.57 14.65 -1.82
C VAL A 141 -14.22 16.12 -2.04
N GLU A 142 -13.34 16.40 -3.00
CA GLU A 142 -13.11 17.78 -3.46
C GLU A 142 -14.46 18.42 -3.79
N ALA A 143 -14.69 19.61 -3.23
CA ALA A 143 -15.92 20.33 -3.46
C ALA A 143 -16.06 20.62 -4.96
N PRO A 144 -17.24 20.37 -5.58
CA PRO A 144 -17.46 20.67 -7.00
C PRO A 144 -17.15 22.14 -7.36
N GLU A 145 -17.28 23.03 -6.38
CA GLU A 145 -17.04 24.46 -6.45
C GLU A 145 -15.56 24.81 -6.63
N GLU A 146 -14.64 24.06 -5.98
CA GLU A 146 -13.19 24.24 -6.15
C GLU A 146 -12.79 23.90 -7.58
N ARG A 147 -13.25 22.75 -8.10
CA ARG A 147 -13.02 22.35 -9.50
C ARG A 147 -13.58 23.34 -10.51
N MET A 148 -14.72 23.95 -10.20
CA MET A 148 -15.32 24.99 -11.04
C MET A 148 -14.45 26.25 -11.04
N THR A 149 -13.97 26.66 -9.88
CA THR A 149 -13.10 27.82 -9.71
C THR A 149 -11.78 27.63 -10.45
N GLU A 150 -11.11 26.48 -10.28
CA GLU A 150 -9.89 26.14 -11.01
C GLU A 150 -10.09 26.17 -12.54
N ARG A 151 -11.21 25.62 -13.03
CA ARG A 151 -11.55 25.67 -14.45
C ARG A 151 -11.75 27.10 -14.94
N MET A 152 -12.45 27.93 -14.17
CA MET A 152 -12.67 29.34 -14.51
C MET A 152 -11.36 30.11 -14.59
N THR A 153 -10.48 29.94 -13.60
CA THR A 153 -9.13 30.54 -13.59
C THR A 153 -8.31 30.07 -14.80
N LEU A 154 -8.32 28.76 -15.10
CA LEU A 154 -7.63 28.22 -16.27
C LEU A 154 -8.18 28.82 -17.57
N TYR A 155 -9.49 28.96 -17.71
CA TYR A 155 -10.10 29.60 -18.88
C TYR A 155 -9.69 31.07 -19.02
N GLN A 156 -9.60 31.82 -17.92
CA GLN A 156 -9.13 33.21 -17.95
C GLN A 156 -7.68 33.30 -18.41
N ILE A 157 -6.78 32.48 -17.86
CA ILE A 157 -5.37 32.43 -18.26
C ILE A 157 -5.24 32.01 -19.74
N LEU A 158 -6.05 31.06 -20.22
CA LEU A 158 -6.05 30.69 -21.63
C LEU A 158 -6.44 31.87 -22.53
N HIS A 159 -7.39 32.71 -22.11
CA HIS A 159 -7.80 33.90 -22.88
C HIS A 159 -6.75 35.01 -22.93
N THR A 160 -5.75 35.02 -22.04
CA THR A 160 -4.63 35.99 -22.12
C THR A 160 -3.58 35.58 -23.15
N LEU A 161 -3.56 34.30 -23.56
CA LEU A 161 -2.66 33.80 -24.59
C LEU A 161 -3.10 34.26 -25.99
N GLU A 162 -2.15 34.41 -26.90
CA GLU A 162 -2.45 34.67 -28.31
C GLU A 162 -3.24 33.50 -28.94
N GLU A 163 -4.08 33.77 -29.94
CA GLU A 163 -4.94 32.76 -30.56
C GLU A 163 -4.19 31.51 -31.04
N ARG A 164 -2.96 31.68 -31.53
CA ARG A 164 -2.14 30.58 -32.03
C ARG A 164 -1.68 29.65 -30.89
N ASP A 165 -1.40 30.21 -29.72
CA ASP A 165 -1.02 29.48 -28.52
C ASP A 165 -2.23 28.79 -27.87
N GLN A 166 -3.39 29.47 -27.86
CA GLN A 166 -4.66 28.86 -27.44
C GLN A 166 -4.97 27.62 -28.29
N LYS A 167 -4.84 27.73 -29.62
CA LYS A 167 -5.04 26.60 -30.54
C LYS A 167 -4.04 25.46 -30.28
N LEU A 168 -2.78 25.77 -29.99
CA LEU A 168 -1.77 24.79 -29.63
C LEU A 168 -2.17 24.02 -28.37
N ILE A 169 -2.51 24.72 -27.28
CA ILE A 169 -2.91 24.09 -26.02
C ILE A 169 -4.20 23.27 -26.21
N ARG A 170 -5.17 23.77 -26.98
CA ARG A 170 -6.39 23.04 -27.33
C ARG A 170 -6.10 21.73 -28.05
N CYS A 171 -5.23 21.76 -29.06
CA CYS A 171 -4.85 20.54 -29.79
C CYS A 171 -4.17 19.52 -28.86
N ARG A 172 -3.23 19.97 -28.02
CA ARG A 172 -2.43 19.10 -27.14
C ARG A 172 -3.23 18.50 -25.99
N TYR A 173 -4.07 19.30 -25.33
CA TYR A 173 -4.65 18.93 -24.03
C TYR A 173 -6.16 18.70 -24.06
N PHE A 174 -6.90 19.32 -25.00
CA PHE A 174 -8.35 19.12 -25.12
C PHE A 174 -8.72 18.12 -26.23
N GLN A 175 -7.86 17.98 -27.25
CA GLN A 175 -8.09 17.05 -28.37
C GLN A 175 -7.14 15.85 -28.36
N GLY A 176 -6.17 15.81 -27.44
CA GLY A 176 -5.22 14.69 -27.30
C GLY A 176 -4.28 14.49 -28.49
N LYS A 177 -4.07 15.50 -29.34
CA LYS A 177 -3.18 15.40 -30.51
C LYS A 177 -1.71 15.34 -30.09
N THR A 178 -0.92 14.56 -30.83
CA THR A 178 0.54 14.50 -30.65
C THR A 178 1.20 15.80 -31.12
N GLN A 179 2.41 16.09 -30.66
CA GLN A 179 3.15 17.30 -31.08
C GLN A 179 3.35 17.37 -32.60
N SER A 180 3.56 16.23 -33.26
CA SER A 180 3.70 16.18 -34.73
C SER A 180 2.39 16.48 -35.45
N GLN A 181 1.24 16.01 -34.94
CA GLN A 181 -0.08 16.32 -35.50
C GLN A 181 -0.42 17.79 -35.30
N THR A 182 -0.19 18.33 -34.10
CA THR A 182 -0.37 19.76 -33.81
C THR A 182 0.56 20.63 -34.69
N ALA A 183 1.78 20.18 -34.94
CA ALA A 183 2.73 20.86 -35.82
C ALA A 183 2.22 20.96 -37.27
N ALA A 184 1.71 19.85 -37.80
CA ALA A 184 1.11 19.81 -39.14
C ALA A 184 -0.10 20.75 -39.26
N GLU A 185 -0.95 20.80 -38.23
CA GLU A 185 -2.17 21.62 -38.22
C GLU A 185 -1.89 23.12 -38.02
N LEU A 186 -0.86 23.46 -37.25
CA LEU A 186 -0.50 24.86 -36.98
C LEU A 186 0.57 25.41 -37.94
N GLY A 187 1.00 24.62 -38.94
CA GLY A 187 2.05 25.01 -39.89
C GLY A 187 3.38 25.30 -39.18
N MET A 188 3.75 24.48 -38.20
CA MET A 188 4.97 24.59 -37.40
C MET A 188 5.76 23.27 -37.45
N THR A 189 7.00 23.26 -36.94
CA THR A 189 7.74 22.02 -36.73
C THR A 189 7.44 21.44 -35.35
N GLN A 190 7.58 20.13 -35.19
CA GLN A 190 7.37 19.45 -33.90
C GLN A 190 8.28 20.01 -32.79
N VAL A 191 9.52 20.39 -33.12
CA VAL A 191 10.45 21.04 -32.19
C VAL A 191 9.96 22.43 -31.77
N GLN A 192 9.39 23.22 -32.68
CA GLN A 192 8.80 24.51 -32.35
C GLN A 192 7.58 24.35 -31.42
N VAL A 193 6.70 23.37 -31.69
CA VAL A 193 5.56 23.04 -30.82
C VAL A 193 6.05 22.67 -29.43
N SER A 194 7.02 21.76 -29.31
CA SER A 194 7.58 21.34 -28.00
C SER A 194 8.15 22.53 -27.20
N ARG A 195 8.95 23.40 -27.85
CA ARG A 195 9.51 24.59 -27.19
C ARG A 195 8.42 25.58 -26.76
N ARG A 196 7.41 25.81 -27.61
CA ARG A 196 6.32 26.75 -27.32
C ARG A 196 5.42 26.20 -26.21
N GLU A 197 5.04 24.93 -26.27
CA GLU A 197 4.29 24.20 -25.23
C GLU A 197 4.97 24.34 -23.87
N LYS A 198 6.28 24.07 -23.77
CA LYS A 198 7.03 24.23 -22.51
C LYS A 198 6.99 25.65 -21.94
N LYS A 199 7.10 26.67 -22.81
CA LYS A 199 7.00 28.09 -22.39
C LYS A 199 5.59 28.44 -21.91
N LEU A 200 4.56 28.00 -22.64
CA LEU A 200 3.16 28.25 -22.29
C LEU A 200 2.79 27.59 -20.97
N LEU A 201 3.19 26.34 -20.73
CA LEU A 201 2.94 25.66 -19.46
C LEU A 201 3.63 26.35 -18.28
N ALA A 202 4.87 26.82 -18.47
CA ALA A 202 5.57 27.56 -17.44
C ALA A 202 4.88 28.89 -17.11
N TYR A 203 4.41 29.61 -18.14
CA TYR A 203 3.63 30.83 -17.97
C TYR A 203 2.30 30.57 -17.27
N MET A 204 1.52 29.59 -17.74
CA MET A 204 0.23 29.24 -17.16
C MET A 204 0.34 28.79 -15.71
N ARG A 205 1.39 28.05 -15.35
CA ARG A 205 1.66 27.67 -13.95
C ARG A 205 1.96 28.90 -13.10
N ALA A 206 2.85 29.78 -13.56
CA ALA A 206 3.17 31.01 -12.82
C ALA A 206 1.97 31.97 -12.67
N ALA A 207 1.06 31.98 -13.65
CA ALA A 207 -0.17 32.78 -13.60
C ALA A 207 -1.28 32.14 -12.75
N PHE A 208 -1.23 30.82 -12.53
CA PHE A 208 -2.18 30.10 -11.70
C PHE A 208 -1.82 30.17 -10.21
N ASP A 209 -0.53 30.31 -9.91
CA ASP A 209 -0.01 30.47 -8.54
C ASP A 209 -0.09 31.92 -8.01
N GLN A 210 -0.69 32.86 -8.77
CA GLN A 210 -0.92 34.27 -8.40
C GLN A 210 -2.38 34.51 -8.01
#